data_AF-A0A2K1JG81-F1
#
_entry.id   AF-A0A2K1JG81-F1
#
_cell.length_a   1.000
_cell.length_b   1.000
_cell.length_c   1.000
_cell.angle_alpha   90.00
_cell.angle_beta   90.00
_cell.angle_gamma   90.00
#
_symmetry.space_group_name_H-M   'P 1'
#
loop_
_entity.id
_entity.type
_entity.pdbx_description
1 polymer ?
#
loop_
_entity_poly.entity_id
_entity_poly.type
_entity_poly.pdbx_seq_one_letter_code
_entity_poly.pdbx_strand_id
1 'polypeptide(L)'
;IKSSQIAFVPKRSIIDNIFLLQSAVESATENNQLLIFLLLDFKKTMLHMEFPQAWIELVMSLYKEANPTIIFDVRQGCPLASYLYLLARDVLKDMLTDPSRCLSGLILSNGRTTNNQMYIDNCALYLQKNEINLDKAMSKLIKYSEYSEAKIN
;
A
#
# COMPACT_ATOMS: atom_id res chain seq x y z
N ILE A 1 -6.62 5.98 -8.07
CA ILE A 1 -6.91 5.40 -6.74
C ILE A 1 -7.68 4.09 -6.87
N LYS A 2 -6.99 2.98 -6.64
CA LYS A 2 -7.53 1.63 -6.89
C LYS A 2 -8.39 1.10 -5.73
N SER A 3 -9.08 -0.04 -5.90
CA SER A 3 -10.07 -0.62 -4.97
C SER A 3 -9.59 -0.92 -3.53
N SER A 4 -8.47 -1.62 -3.33
CA SER A 4 -7.88 -1.94 -2.01
C SER A 4 -7.25 -0.77 -1.23
N GLN A 5 -7.20 0.46 -1.76
CA GLN A 5 -6.79 1.65 -1.00
C GLN A 5 -8.03 2.30 -0.39
N ILE A 6 -8.09 2.35 0.93
CA ILE A 6 -9.30 2.79 1.65
C ILE A 6 -9.15 4.22 2.15
N ALA A 7 -7.93 4.69 2.40
CA ALA A 7 -7.71 6.02 2.96
C ALA A 7 -7.94 7.13 1.93
N PHE A 8 -8.54 8.24 2.38
CA PHE A 8 -8.78 9.46 1.59
C PHE A 8 -9.51 9.24 0.26
N VAL A 9 -10.26 8.15 0.14
CA VAL A 9 -11.17 7.91 -0.99
C VAL A 9 -12.59 8.27 -0.58
N PRO A 10 -13.31 9.09 -1.35
CA PRO A 10 -14.71 9.40 -1.04
C PRO A 10 -15.54 8.13 -0.84
N LYS A 11 -16.38 8.13 0.20
CA LYS A 11 -17.24 7.00 0.61
C LYS A 11 -16.49 5.74 1.09
N ARG A 12 -15.22 5.87 1.46
CA ARG A 12 -14.46 4.82 2.15
C ARG A 12 -13.99 5.34 3.50
N SER A 13 -13.95 4.46 4.48
CA SER A 13 -13.60 4.76 5.87
C SER A 13 -12.70 3.68 6.44
N ILE A 14 -12.02 3.98 7.55
CA ILE A 14 -11.24 2.97 8.27
C ILE A 14 -12.07 1.76 8.70
N ILE A 15 -13.39 1.96 8.93
CA ILE A 15 -14.31 0.90 9.31
C ILE A 15 -14.43 -0.16 8.19
N ASP A 16 -14.39 0.26 6.93
CA ASP A 16 -14.37 -0.67 5.79
C ASP A 16 -13.10 -1.54 5.81
N ASN A 17 -12.00 -1.01 6.34
CA ASN A 17 -10.76 -1.76 6.46
C ASN A 17 -10.90 -2.90 7.50
N ILE A 18 -11.46 -2.56 8.66
CA ILE A 18 -11.70 -3.51 9.75
C ILE A 18 -12.65 -4.62 9.32
N PHE A 19 -13.79 -4.27 8.71
CA PHE A 19 -14.75 -5.28 8.26
C PHE A 19 -14.20 -6.17 7.15
N LEU A 20 -13.43 -5.61 6.20
CA LEU A 20 -12.81 -6.42 5.17
C LEU A 20 -11.79 -7.41 5.75
N LEU A 21 -11.03 -7.02 6.78
CA LEU A 21 -10.13 -7.93 7.49
C LEU A 21 -10.91 -9.02 8.23
N GLN A 22 -11.98 -8.66 8.93
CA GLN A 22 -12.83 -9.64 9.62
C GLN A 22 -13.42 -10.66 8.64
N SER A 23 -14.05 -10.19 7.56
CA SER A 23 -14.59 -11.07 6.52
C SER A 23 -13.52 -11.92 5.84
N ALA A 24 -12.29 -11.39 5.73
CA ALA A 24 -11.15 -12.14 5.21
C ALA A 24 -10.75 -13.31 6.11
N VAL A 25 -10.69 -13.08 7.43
CA VAL A 25 -10.39 -14.11 8.43
C VAL A 25 -11.50 -15.16 8.52
N GLU A 26 -12.76 -14.73 8.51
CA GLU A 26 -13.93 -15.63 8.48
C GLU A 26 -13.88 -16.53 7.24
N SER A 27 -13.70 -15.94 6.05
CA SER A 27 -13.62 -16.69 4.79
C SER A 27 -12.44 -17.65 4.76
N ALA A 28 -11.29 -17.28 5.31
CA ALA A 28 -10.14 -18.18 5.41
C ALA A 28 -10.44 -19.38 6.32
N THR A 29 -11.11 -19.14 7.45
CA THR A 29 -11.46 -20.17 8.43
C THR A 29 -12.50 -21.14 7.88
N GLU A 30 -13.59 -20.62 7.31
CA GLU A 30 -14.67 -21.42 6.73
C GLU A 30 -14.18 -22.35 5.60
N ASN A 31 -13.21 -21.87 4.81
CA ASN A 31 -12.69 -22.59 3.65
C ASN A 31 -11.38 -23.34 3.93
N ASN A 32 -10.95 -23.43 5.20
CA ASN A 32 -9.68 -24.05 5.61
C ASN A 32 -8.46 -23.56 4.80
N GLN A 33 -8.43 -22.27 4.45
CA GLN A 33 -7.32 -21.66 3.71
C GLN A 33 -6.15 -21.40 4.66
N LEU A 34 -5.02 -22.04 4.40
CA LEU A 34 -3.78 -21.75 5.13
C LEU A 34 -3.17 -20.45 4.59
N LEU A 35 -3.19 -19.40 5.41
CA LEU A 35 -2.69 -18.07 5.04
C LEU A 35 -1.54 -17.63 5.95
N ILE A 36 -0.63 -16.86 5.37
CA ILE A 36 0.34 -16.01 6.05
C ILE A 36 -0.23 -14.58 5.99
N PHE A 37 -0.34 -13.96 7.15
CA PHE A 37 -0.82 -12.59 7.28
C PHE A 37 0.35 -11.68 7.67
N LEU A 38 0.66 -10.69 6.83
CA LEU A 38 1.75 -9.74 7.07
C LEU A 38 1.15 -8.35 7.30
N LEU A 39 1.42 -7.77 8.47
CA LEU A 39 1.09 -6.38 8.79
C LEU A 39 2.34 -5.54 8.61
N LEU A 40 2.29 -4.63 7.64
CA LEU A 40 3.43 -3.82 7.24
C LEU A 40 3.13 -2.36 7.56
N ASP A 41 4.01 -1.76 8.35
CA ASP A 41 4.07 -0.33 8.59
C ASP A 41 5.31 0.23 7.88
N PHE A 42 5.12 1.19 6.97
CA PHE A 42 6.27 1.82 6.33
C PHE A 42 6.48 3.26 6.80
N LYS A 43 7.70 3.54 7.22
CA LYS A 43 8.16 4.90 7.48
C LYS A 43 8.31 5.69 6.18
N LYS A 44 7.92 6.96 6.28
CA LYS A 44 7.73 7.92 5.20
C LYS A 44 9.03 8.30 4.49
N THR A 45 9.15 7.92 3.23
CA THR A 45 10.09 8.48 2.24
C THR A 45 9.49 8.28 0.84
N MET A 46 9.51 9.34 0.02
CA MET A 46 9.07 9.32 -1.38
C MET A 46 10.17 9.86 -2.31
N LEU A 47 11.41 9.90 -1.80
CA LEU A 47 12.49 10.72 -2.36
C LEU A 47 12.96 10.23 -3.74
N HIS A 48 12.74 8.96 -4.09
CA HIS A 48 13.36 8.32 -5.25
C HIS A 48 12.39 7.64 -6.22
N MET A 49 11.10 7.99 -6.18
CA MET A 49 10.10 7.40 -7.09
C MET A 49 10.20 7.84 -8.57
N GLU A 50 11.36 8.31 -9.02
CA GLU A 50 11.67 8.70 -10.41
C GLU A 50 10.63 9.63 -11.05
N PHE A 51 9.95 10.46 -10.26
CA PHE A 51 8.99 11.43 -10.78
C PHE A 51 9.69 12.43 -11.72
N PRO A 52 9.03 12.87 -12.81
CA PRO A 52 9.61 13.87 -13.69
C PRO A 52 10.01 15.14 -12.93
N GLN A 53 11.17 15.71 -13.25
CA GLN A 53 11.71 16.90 -12.56
C GLN A 53 10.71 18.06 -12.50
N ALA A 54 9.99 18.33 -13.60
CA ALA A 54 8.96 19.37 -13.66
C ALA A 54 7.79 19.09 -12.69
N TRP A 55 7.44 17.82 -12.46
CA TRP A 55 6.41 17.44 -11.49
C TRP A 55 6.91 17.65 -10.07
N ILE A 56 8.16 17.28 -9.77
CA ILE A 56 8.79 17.51 -8.47
C ILE A 56 8.81 19.01 -8.17
N GLU A 57 9.22 19.84 -9.13
CA GLU A 57 9.26 21.29 -8.99
C GLU A 57 7.89 21.90 -8.72
N LEU A 58 6.85 21.45 -9.42
CA LEU A 58 5.46 21.87 -9.20
C LEU A 58 4.96 21.47 -7.80
N VAL A 59 5.18 20.22 -7.38
CA VAL A 59 4.79 19.78 -6.03
C VAL A 59 5.56 20.59 -4.99
N MET A 60 6.86 20.80 -5.18
CA MET A 60 7.68 21.60 -4.27
C MET A 60 7.29 23.07 -4.24
N SER A 61 6.83 23.67 -5.36
CA SER A 61 6.33 25.05 -5.34
C SER A 61 5.05 25.18 -4.52
N LEU A 62 4.13 24.21 -4.64
CA LEU A 62 2.92 24.13 -3.83
C LEU A 62 3.23 23.94 -2.33
N TYR A 63 4.34 23.27 -2.00
CA TYR A 63 4.82 23.13 -0.61
C TYR A 63 5.58 24.36 -0.10
N LYS A 64 6.39 25.02 -0.94
CA LYS A 64 7.19 26.19 -0.56
C LYS A 64 6.34 27.39 -0.17
N GLU A 65 5.17 27.57 -0.80
CA GLU A 65 4.19 28.58 -0.38
C GLU A 65 3.66 28.34 1.05
N ALA A 66 3.83 27.12 1.60
CA ALA A 66 3.41 26.76 2.96
C ALA A 66 4.54 26.81 4.02
N ASN A 67 5.81 26.62 3.65
CA ASN A 67 7.02 26.96 4.44
C ASN A 67 8.32 26.49 3.72
N PRO A 68 9.41 27.27 3.70
CA PRO A 68 10.64 26.95 2.96
C PRO A 68 11.57 25.90 3.61
N THR A 69 11.33 25.49 4.86
CA THR A 69 12.28 24.65 5.63
C THR A 69 11.98 23.15 5.56
N ILE A 70 10.84 22.74 5.01
CA ILE A 70 10.40 21.34 5.07
C ILE A 70 10.51 20.72 3.67
N ILE A 71 11.71 20.20 3.41
CA ILE A 71 11.98 19.39 2.22
C ILE A 71 11.55 17.96 2.59
N PHE A 72 10.30 17.62 2.25
CA PHE A 72 9.70 16.27 2.29
C PHE A 72 9.24 15.66 3.62
N ASP A 73 9.31 16.35 4.77
CA ASP A 73 8.55 15.88 5.94
C ASP A 73 7.09 16.35 5.82
N VAL A 74 6.29 15.45 5.28
CA VAL A 74 4.93 15.77 4.86
C VAL A 74 4.08 16.18 6.07
N ARG A 75 3.79 17.49 6.20
CA ARG A 75 3.08 18.10 7.34
C ARG A 75 1.74 17.39 7.58
N GLN A 76 1.53 16.90 8.80
CA GLN A 76 0.21 16.45 9.23
C GLN A 76 -0.81 17.59 9.05
N GLY A 77 -1.92 17.30 8.35
CA GLY A 77 -2.96 18.29 8.05
C GLY A 77 -2.78 19.07 6.75
N CYS A 78 -1.66 18.90 6.02
CA CYS A 78 -1.59 19.34 4.63
C CYS A 78 -2.52 18.44 3.78
N PRO A 79 -3.41 18.96 2.93
CA PRO A 79 -4.22 18.11 2.08
C PRO A 79 -3.39 17.38 1.00
N LEU A 80 -2.38 18.05 0.43
CA LEU A 80 -1.55 17.52 -0.66
C LEU A 80 -0.70 16.32 -0.21
N ALA A 81 -0.21 16.37 1.03
CA ALA A 81 0.44 15.27 1.73
C ALA A 81 -0.22 13.91 1.55
N SER A 82 -1.51 13.85 1.88
CA SER A 82 -2.29 12.63 1.86
C SER A 82 -2.36 12.05 0.46
N TYR A 83 -2.50 12.90 -0.57
CA TYR A 83 -2.52 12.47 -1.96
C TYR A 83 -1.17 11.96 -2.45
N LEU A 84 -0.05 12.57 -2.03
CA LEU A 84 1.29 12.07 -2.36
C LEU A 84 1.50 10.65 -1.80
N TYR A 85 1.09 10.40 -0.56
CA TYR A 85 1.13 9.04 0.00
C TYR A 85 0.27 8.07 -0.80
N LEU A 86 -0.93 8.47 -1.24
CA LEU A 86 -1.75 7.61 -2.08
C LEU A 86 -1.06 7.26 -3.41
N LEU A 87 -0.40 8.22 -4.05
CA LEU A 87 0.34 7.99 -5.29
C LEU A 87 1.48 6.99 -5.10
N ALA A 88 2.27 7.16 -4.03
CA ALA A 88 3.32 6.21 -3.67
C ALA A 88 2.77 4.80 -3.45
N ARG A 89 1.63 4.69 -2.78
CA ARG A 89 1.00 3.40 -2.48
C ARG A 89 0.34 2.73 -3.67
N ASP A 90 -0.15 3.50 -4.64
CA ASP A 90 -0.65 2.94 -5.89
C ASP A 90 0.48 2.19 -6.63
N VAL A 91 1.76 2.64 -6.54
CA VAL A 91 2.91 1.90 -7.09
C VAL A 91 3.12 0.56 -6.38
N LEU A 92 3.15 0.54 -5.04
CA LEU A 92 3.27 -0.70 -4.27
C LEU A 92 2.14 -1.67 -4.61
N LYS A 93 0.92 -1.16 -4.70
CA LYS A 93 -0.25 -1.95 -5.05
C LYS A 93 -0.13 -2.58 -6.43
N ASP A 94 0.38 -1.83 -7.40
CA ASP A 94 0.57 -2.33 -8.76
C ASP A 94 1.62 -3.43 -8.78
N MET A 95 2.71 -3.24 -8.04
CA MET A 95 3.71 -4.30 -7.84
C MET A 95 3.09 -5.55 -7.20
N LEU A 96 2.21 -5.42 -6.21
CA LEU A 96 1.57 -6.57 -5.52
C LEU A 96 0.48 -7.26 -6.34
N THR A 97 -0.17 -6.54 -7.26
CA THR A 97 -1.28 -7.03 -8.09
C THR A 97 -0.89 -7.36 -9.53
N ASP A 98 0.38 -7.16 -9.89
CA ASP A 98 0.96 -7.51 -11.18
C ASP A 98 0.65 -8.97 -11.59
N PRO A 99 -0.12 -9.18 -12.68
CA PRO A 99 -0.50 -10.51 -13.17
C PRO A 99 0.69 -11.39 -13.57
N SER A 100 1.79 -10.78 -14.02
CA SER A 100 2.96 -11.50 -14.53
C SER A 100 3.77 -12.20 -13.42
N ARG A 101 3.57 -11.76 -12.17
CA ARG A 101 4.27 -12.25 -10.98
C ARG A 101 3.28 -12.41 -9.82
N CYS A 102 2.11 -12.98 -10.12
CA CYS A 102 0.97 -13.08 -9.20
C CYS A 102 1.37 -13.66 -7.84
N LEU A 103 0.97 -12.94 -6.79
CA LEU A 103 0.92 -13.46 -5.43
C LEU A 103 -0.41 -14.19 -5.25
N SER A 104 -0.35 -15.41 -4.73
CA SER A 104 -1.55 -16.17 -4.39
C SER A 104 -2.12 -15.61 -3.09
N GLY A 105 -3.29 -14.95 -3.19
CA GLY A 105 -3.94 -14.29 -2.06
C GLY A 105 -5.03 -15.14 -1.40
N LEU A 106 -5.74 -14.50 -0.48
CA LEU A 106 -7.00 -15.01 0.05
C LEU A 106 -8.03 -15.17 -1.07
N ILE A 107 -8.74 -16.30 -1.07
CA ILE A 107 -9.90 -16.54 -1.91
C ILE A 107 -11.14 -16.17 -1.08
N LEU A 108 -11.94 -15.23 -1.56
CA LEU A 108 -13.18 -14.82 -0.92
C LEU A 108 -14.30 -15.81 -1.26
N SER A 109 -15.37 -15.83 -0.47
CA SER A 109 -16.52 -16.73 -0.66
C SER A 109 -17.23 -16.57 -2.02
N ASN A 110 -16.98 -15.46 -2.75
CA ASN A 110 -17.49 -15.23 -4.11
C ASN A 110 -16.49 -15.62 -5.22
N GLY A 111 -15.42 -16.35 -4.88
CA GLY A 111 -14.39 -16.82 -5.81
C GLY A 111 -13.34 -15.77 -6.22
N ARG A 112 -13.53 -14.49 -5.86
CA ARG A 112 -12.53 -13.45 -6.12
C ARG A 112 -11.34 -13.59 -5.18
N THR A 113 -10.15 -13.26 -5.67
CA THR A 113 -8.93 -13.25 -4.86
C THR A 113 -8.55 -11.84 -4.44
N THR A 114 -8.07 -11.69 -3.21
CA THR A 114 -7.42 -10.47 -2.73
C THR A 114 -6.13 -10.83 -2.02
N ASN A 115 -5.07 -10.05 -2.23
CA ASN A 115 -3.76 -10.29 -1.62
C ASN A 115 -3.27 -9.13 -0.76
N ASN A 116 -3.97 -7.99 -0.79
CA ASN A 116 -3.59 -6.81 -0.03
C ASN A 116 -4.78 -5.95 0.37
N GLN A 117 -4.55 -5.17 1.40
CA GLN A 117 -5.42 -4.12 1.87
C GLN A 117 -4.54 -2.97 2.40
N MET A 118 -4.85 -1.74 2.00
CA MET A 118 -4.01 -0.58 2.31
C MET A 118 -4.81 0.52 3.00
N TYR A 119 -4.15 1.18 3.96
CA TYR A 119 -4.63 2.38 4.61
C TYR A 119 -3.46 3.32 4.90
N ILE A 120 -3.34 4.38 4.11
CA ILE A 120 -2.23 5.35 4.20
C ILE A 120 -0.87 4.65 4.11
N ASP A 121 -0.14 4.55 5.20
CA ASP A 121 1.18 3.94 5.34
C ASP A 121 1.13 2.48 5.75
N ASN A 122 -0.03 2.00 6.19
CA ASN A 122 -0.23 0.63 6.61
C ASN A 122 -0.69 -0.24 5.44
N CYS A 123 -0.13 -1.44 5.37
CA CYS A 123 -0.53 -2.46 4.41
C CYS A 123 -0.65 -3.82 5.09
N ALA A 124 -1.80 -4.45 4.95
CA ALA A 124 -2.00 -5.85 5.28
C ALA A 124 -1.87 -6.69 4.00
N LEU A 125 -1.07 -7.76 4.04
CA LEU A 125 -0.97 -8.75 2.98
C LEU A 125 -1.57 -10.08 3.41
N TYR A 126 -2.33 -10.67 2.50
CA TYR A 126 -2.90 -12.00 2.61
C TYR A 126 -2.18 -12.90 1.60
N LEU A 127 -1.41 -13.88 2.08
CA LEU A 127 -0.65 -14.78 1.22
C LEU A 127 -1.05 -16.22 1.52
N GLN A 128 -1.36 -17.02 0.50
CA GLN A 128 -1.45 -18.47 0.69
C GLN A 128 -0.10 -19.00 1.19
N LYS A 129 -0.16 -19.91 2.18
CA LYS A 129 1.01 -20.51 2.82
C LYS A 129 1.78 -21.35 1.80
N ASN A 130 2.80 -20.74 1.22
CA ASN A 130 3.73 -21.34 0.27
C ASN A 130 5.02 -20.51 0.30
N GLU A 131 6.18 -21.17 0.45
CA GLU A 131 7.49 -20.53 0.47
C GLU A 131 7.73 -19.68 -0.78
N ILE A 132 7.41 -20.20 -1.97
CA ILE A 132 7.54 -19.48 -3.24
C ILE A 132 6.70 -18.19 -3.23
N ASN A 133 5.51 -18.24 -2.61
CA ASN A 133 4.62 -17.09 -2.54
C ASN A 133 5.14 -16.02 -1.57
N LEU A 134 5.71 -16.47 -0.44
CA LEU A 134 6.38 -15.59 0.52
C LEU A 134 7.62 -14.93 -0.09
N ASP A 135 8.47 -15.70 -0.77
CA ASP A 135 9.68 -15.18 -1.42
C ASP A 135 9.36 -14.13 -2.49
N LYS A 136 8.32 -14.37 -3.29
CA LYS A 136 7.81 -13.38 -4.27
C LYS A 136 7.33 -12.11 -3.58
N ALA A 137 6.60 -12.24 -2.47
CA ALA A 137 6.11 -11.09 -1.71
C ALA A 137 7.29 -10.29 -1.14
N MET A 138 8.24 -10.96 -0.49
CA MET A 138 9.44 -10.34 0.06
C MET A 138 10.28 -9.65 -1.02
N SER A 139 10.50 -10.30 -2.17
CA SER A 139 11.21 -9.69 -3.30
C SER A 139 10.52 -8.41 -3.81
N LYS A 140 9.18 -8.38 -3.89
CA LYS A 140 8.42 -7.18 -4.28
C LYS A 140 8.54 -6.08 -3.22
N LEU A 141 8.49 -6.43 -1.94
CA LEU A 141 8.62 -5.48 -0.83
C LEU A 141 10.01 -4.86 -0.76
N ILE A 142 11.07 -5.68 -0.91
CA ILE A 142 12.46 -5.22 -0.97
C ILE A 142 12.65 -4.28 -2.15
N LYS A 143 12.21 -4.68 -3.35
CA LYS A 143 12.30 -3.84 -4.55
C LYS A 143 11.54 -2.51 -4.38
N TYR A 144 10.35 -2.55 -3.76
CA TYR A 144 9.62 -1.31 -3.46
C TYR A 144 10.39 -0.42 -2.47
N SER A 145 10.98 -1.01 -1.42
CA SER A 145 11.80 -0.30 -0.44
C SER A 145 13.02 0.35 -1.09
N GLU A 146 13.68 -0.32 -2.04
CA GLU A 146 14.81 0.23 -2.80
C GLU A 146 14.42 1.46 -3.63
N TYR A 147 13.27 1.43 -4.33
CA TYR A 147 12.83 2.58 -5.14
C TYR A 147 12.24 3.73 -4.32
N SER A 148 11.55 3.42 -3.23
CA SER A 148 10.87 4.44 -2.42
C SER A 148 11.74 4.97 -1.28
N GLU A 149 12.82 4.26 -0.95
CA GLU A 149 13.56 4.34 0.32
C GLU A 149 12.69 4.08 1.55
N ALA A 150 11.47 3.56 1.38
CA ALA A 150 10.55 3.33 2.48
C ALA A 150 11.07 2.20 3.36
N LYS A 151 11.18 2.46 4.67
CA LYS A 151 11.61 1.46 5.64
C LYS A 151 10.40 0.75 6.21
N ILE A 152 10.40 -0.57 6.19
CA ILE A 152 9.41 -1.40 6.90
C ILE A 152 9.86 -1.46 8.37
N ASN A 153 8.95 -1.17 9.30
CA ASN A 153 9.19 -1.26 10.75
C ASN A 153 9.09 -2.69 11.27
#